data_AF-A0AAD4I631-F1
#
_entry.id   AF-A0AAD4I631-F1
#
_cell.length_a   1.000
_cell.length_b   1.000
_cell.length_c   1.000
_cell.angle_alpha   90.00
_cell.angle_beta   90.00
_cell.angle_gamma   90.00
#
_symmetry.space_group_name_H-M   'P 1'
#
loop_
_entity.id
_entity.type
_entity.pdbx_description
1 polymer ?
#
loop_
_entity_poly.entity_id
_entity_poly.type
_entity_poly.pdbx_seq_one_letter_code
_entity_poly.pdbx_strand_id
1 'polypeptide(L)' 'MLFAVFGSAFGLQLAFDTGSEKIWDSLNRGRQWKDIKQRYMEAAEDDE' A
#
# COMPACT_ATOMS: atom_id res chain seq x y z
N MET A 1 -8.83 -28.90 14.43
CA MET A 1 -8.45 -27.62 15.08
C MET A 1 -7.40 -26.85 14.29
N LEU A 2 -6.24 -27.40 13.94
CA LEU A 2 -5.17 -26.66 13.26
C LEU A 2 -5.60 -26.00 11.94
N PHE A 3 -6.37 -26.71 11.10
CA PHE A 3 -6.89 -26.14 9.86
C PHE A 3 -7.76 -24.88 10.08
N ALA A 4 -8.61 -24.89 11.11
CA ALA A 4 -9.45 -23.74 11.41
C ALA A 4 -8.63 -22.54 11.90
N VAL A 5 -7.58 -22.79 12.69
CA VAL A 5 -6.67 -21.73 13.18
C VAL A 5 -5.84 -21.15 12.04
N PHE A 6 -5.22 -21.98 11.21
CA PHE A 6 -4.40 -21.49 10.11
C PHE A 6 -5.23 -20.87 8.99
N GLY A 7 -6.39 -21.47 8.68
CA GLY A 7 -7.30 -20.95 7.66
C GLY A 7 -7.86 -19.58 8.04
N SER A 8 -8.26 -19.38 9.30
CA SER A 8 -8.74 -18.08 9.76
C SER A 8 -7.62 -17.04 9.86
N ALA A 9 -6.44 -17.43 10.35
CA ALA A 9 -5.28 -16.54 10.40
C ALA A 9 -4.89 -16.05 9.01
N PHE A 10 -4.82 -16.95 8.02
CA PHE A 10 -4.52 -16.58 6.63
C PHE A 10 -5.58 -15.67 6.02
N GLY A 11 -6.87 -16.00 6.21
CA GLY A 11 -7.97 -15.17 5.71
C GLY A 11 -7.98 -13.77 6.33
N LEU A 12 -7.76 -13.67 7.65
CA LEU A 12 -7.66 -12.39 8.34
C LEU A 12 -6.42 -11.59 7.92
N GLN A 13 -5.27 -12.23 7.75
CA GLN A 13 -4.05 -11.57 7.29
C GLN A 13 -4.28 -10.90 5.93
N LEU A 14 -4.79 -11.62 4.93
CA LEU A 14 -5.07 -11.06 3.60
C LEU A 14 -6.04 -9.87 3.66
N ALA A 15 -7.11 -10.00 4.45
CA ALA A 15 -8.11 -8.96 4.61
C ALA A 15 -7.54 -7.73 5.33
N PHE A 16 -6.74 -7.95 6.37
CA PHE A 16 -6.11 -6.89 7.15
C PHE A 16 -5.06 -6.15 6.33
N ASP A 17 -4.17 -6.86 5.63
CA ASP A 17 -3.13 -6.25 4.81
C ASP A 17 -3.77 -5.37 3.72
N THR A 18 -4.72 -5.92 2.95
CA THR A 18 -5.39 -5.17 1.87
C THR A 18 -6.22 -4.00 2.41
N GLY A 19 -6.94 -4.22 3.50
CA GLY A 19 -7.81 -3.20 4.10
C GLY A 19 -7.02 -2.06 4.74
N SER A 20 -5.97 -2.38 5.47
CA SER A 20 -5.12 -1.40 6.14
C SER A 20 -4.31 -0.56 5.14
N GLU A 21 -3.76 -1.18 4.08
CA GLU A 21 -3.12 -0.49 2.95
C GLU A 21 -4.07 0.53 2.32
N LYS A 22 -5.33 0.13 2.04
CA LYS A 22 -6.32 1.02 1.44
C LYS A 22 -6.69 2.20 2.35
N ILE A 23 -6.81 1.96 3.66
CA ILE A 23 -7.07 3.02 4.64
C ILE A 23 -5.90 3.99 4.66
N TRP A 24 -4.67 3.47 4.75
CA TRP A 24 -3.45 4.26 4.74
C TRP A 24 -3.35 5.11 3.48
N ASP A 25 -3.64 4.51 2.32
CA ASP A 25 -3.61 5.18 1.03
C ASP A 25 -4.61 6.31 0.91
N SER A 26 -5.82 6.09 1.43
CA SER A 26 -6.85 7.12 1.43
C SER A 26 -6.47 8.30 2.32
N LEU A 27 -5.88 8.04 3.47
CA LEU A 27 -5.51 9.09 4.44
C LEU A 27 -4.27 9.87 3.99
N ASN A 28 -3.35 9.23 3.26
CA ASN A 28 -2.08 9.83 2.85
C ASN A 28 -2.03 10.20 1.36
N ARG A 29 -3.16 10.17 0.66
CA ARG A 29 -3.25 10.51 -0.76
C ARG A 29 -2.60 11.86 -1.06
N GLY A 30 -1.76 11.89 -2.09
CA GLY A 30 -1.03 13.07 -2.54
C GLY A 30 0.25 13.35 -1.76
N ARG A 31 0.56 12.55 -0.73
CA ARG A 31 1.79 12.64 0.07
C ARG A 31 2.69 11.43 -0.09
N GLN A 32 2.16 10.33 -0.63
CA GLN A 32 2.95 9.12 -0.80
C GLN A 32 3.88 9.26 -1.99
N TRP A 33 5.03 8.58 -1.91
CA TRP A 33 5.97 8.55 -3.02
C TRP A 33 5.31 8.13 -4.34
N LYS A 34 4.45 7.10 -4.31
CA LYS A 34 3.70 6.65 -5.49
C LYS A 34 2.81 7.74 -6.12
N ASP A 35 2.39 8.74 -5.34
CA ASP A 35 1.56 9.84 -5.82
C ASP A 35 2.41 10.99 -6.41
N ILE A 36 3.62 11.21 -5.90
CA ILE A 36 4.44 12.38 -6.24
C ILE A 36 5.66 12.06 -7.10
N LYS A 37 6.02 10.77 -7.25
CA LYS A 37 7.25 10.30 -7.90
C LYS A 37 7.45 10.90 -9.29
N GLN A 38 6.40 10.94 -10.10
CA GLN A 38 6.48 11.41 -11.49
C GLN A 38 7.05 12.83 -11.58
N ARG A 39 6.64 13.72 -10.67
CA ARG A 39 7.08 15.12 -10.64
C ARG A 39 8.59 15.26 -10.43
N TYR A 40 9.20 14.32 -9.68
CA TYR A 40 10.63 14.32 -9.43
C TYR A 40 11.42 13.64 -10.55
N MET A 41 10.82 12.69 -11.27
CA MET A 41 11.45 12.08 -12.44
C MET A 41 11.53 13.08 -13.58
N GLU A 42 10.43 13.79 -13.86
CA GLU A 42 10.40 14.86 -14.88
C GLU A 42 11.40 15.97 -14.56
N ALA A 43 11.43 16.44 -13.30
CA ALA A 43 12.41 17.46 -12.89
C ALA A 43 13.87 16.98 -13.05
N ALA A 44 14.15 15.68 -12.84
CA ALA A 44 15.49 15.13 -13.04
C ALA A 44 15.86 15.01 -14.52
N GLU A 45 14.89 14.75 -15.40
CA GLU A 45 15.09 14.74 -16.86
C GLU A 45 15.31 16.15 -17.42
N ASP A 46 14.60 17.17 -16.90
CA ASP A 46 14.76 18.57 -17.30
C ASP A 46 16.12 19.17 -16.86
N ASP A 47 16.74 18.61 -15.82
CA ASP A 47 18.05 19.03 -15.28
C ASP A 47 19.27 18.40 -16.03
N GLU A 48 19.05 17.41 -16.91
CA GLU A 48 20.07 16.74 -17.76
C GLU A 48 20.20 17.37 -19.17
#